data_AF-A0A4R9P7S6-F1
#
_entry.id   AF-A0A4R9P7S6-F1
#
_cell.length_a   1.000
_cell.length_b   1.000
_cell.length_c   1.000
_cell.angle_alpha   90.00
_cell.angle_beta   90.00
_cell.angle_gamma   90.00
#
_symmetry.space_group_name_H-M   'P 1'
#
loop_
_entity.id
_entity.type
_entity.pdbx_description
1 polymer ?
#
loop_
_entity_poly.entity_id
_entity_poly.type
_entity_poly.pdbx_seq_one_letter_code
_entity_poly.pdbx_strand_id
1 'polypeptide(L)'
;APAEGPTVIEATRGQLAGDVDAIQRVVQVDQKPIGRTPRSNLATYTGLFDHVRKLFAATPDARRRRFDAGRFSFNVAKGRCETCEGEGFVSV
;
A
#
# COMPACT_ATOMS: atom_id res chain seq x y z
N ALA A 1 -14.59 1.69 -16.22
CA ALA A 1 -13.86 0.69 -17.03
C ALA A 1 -12.74 0.14 -16.17
N PRO A 2 -12.45 -1.18 -16.19
CA PRO A 2 -11.23 -1.67 -15.55
C PRO A 2 -10.06 -0.99 -16.28
N ALA A 3 -9.10 -0.47 -15.51
CA ALA A 3 -7.91 0.13 -16.09
C ALA A 3 -7.13 -0.99 -16.79
N GLU A 4 -7.17 -1.01 -18.13
CA GLU A 4 -6.26 -1.79 -18.95
C GLU A 4 -4.86 -1.21 -18.74
N GLY A 5 -4.19 -1.71 -17.70
CA GLY A 5 -2.76 -1.50 -17.54
C GLY A 5 -2.01 -2.11 -18.72
N PRO A 6 -0.77 -1.67 -19.00
CA PRO A 6 0.00 -2.15 -20.14
C PRO A 6 0.10 -3.67 -20.11
N THR A 7 -0.47 -4.30 -21.15
CA THR A 7 -0.59 -5.76 -21.29
C THR A 7 0.75 -6.43 -21.62
N VAL A 8 1.77 -5.64 -21.94
CA VAL A 8 3.09 -6.13 -22.34
C VAL A 8 4.13 -5.64 -21.33
N ILE A 9 4.57 -6.56 -20.49
CA ILE A 9 5.78 -6.37 -19.67
C ILE A 9 6.91 -6.99 -20.47
N GLU A 10 7.64 -6.18 -21.24
CA GLU A 10 8.84 -6.65 -21.92
C GLU A 10 9.87 -7.07 -20.88
N ALA A 11 10.47 -8.24 -21.07
CA ALA A 11 11.54 -8.72 -20.20
C ALA A 11 12.80 -7.87 -20.45
N THR A 12 13.09 -6.93 -19.55
CA THR A 12 14.34 -6.17 -19.59
C THR A 12 15.53 -7.11 -19.35
N ARG A 13 16.47 -7.14 -20.29
CA ARG A 13 17.75 -7.86 -20.16
C ARG A 13 18.88 -6.86 -19.96
N GLY A 14 19.88 -7.24 -19.18
CA GLY A 14 21.10 -6.46 -18.96
C GLY A 14 22.27 -7.38 -18.70
N GLN A 15 23.48 -6.90 -18.96
CA GLN A 15 24.73 -7.62 -18.71
C GLN A 15 25.54 -6.83 -17.70
N LEU A 16 25.94 -7.49 -16.61
CA LEU A 16 26.78 -6.87 -15.58
C LEU A 16 28.23 -6.92 -16.05
N ALA A 17 28.92 -5.79 -15.98
CA ALA A 17 30.34 -5.69 -16.27
C ALA A 17 31.10 -5.32 -14.99
N GLY A 18 32.34 -5.80 -14.85
CA GLY A 18 33.17 -5.59 -13.67
C GLY A 18 33.05 -6.71 -12.64
N ASP A 19 33.51 -6.42 -11.41
CA ASP A 19 33.48 -7.36 -10.29
C ASP A 19 32.06 -7.51 -9.73
N VAL A 20 31.43 -8.65 -10.04
CA VAL A 20 30.06 -8.96 -9.62
C VAL A 20 29.97 -9.14 -8.10
N ASP A 21 31.07 -9.50 -7.44
CA ASP A 21 31.11 -9.72 -5.99
C ASP A 21 30.93 -8.41 -5.20
N ALA A 22 31.11 -7.25 -5.85
CA ALA A 22 30.86 -5.93 -5.26
C ALA A 22 29.36 -5.56 -5.18
N ILE A 23 28.47 -6.31 -5.85
CA ILE A 23 27.04 -6.02 -5.90
C ILE A 23 26.36 -6.47 -4.60
N GLN A 24 25.82 -5.52 -3.84
CA GLN A 24 25.15 -5.81 -2.57
C GLN A 24 23.63 -5.93 -2.68
N ARG A 25 23.02 -5.28 -3.69
CA ARG A 25 21.56 -5.28 -3.87
C ARG A 25 21.17 -4.94 -5.30
N VAL A 26 20.15 -5.65 -5.80
CA VAL A 26 19.47 -5.35 -7.06
C VAL A 26 18.01 -5.02 -6.75
N VAL A 27 17.48 -3.94 -7.33
CA VAL A 27 16.07 -3.57 -7.23
C VAL A 27 15.53 -3.40 -8.64
N GLN A 28 14.53 -4.20 -9.01
CA GLN A 28 13.84 -4.07 -10.28
C GLN A 28 12.65 -3.13 -10.13
N VAL A 29 12.57 -2.13 -11.01
CA VAL A 29 11.43 -1.23 -11.13
C VAL A 29 10.76 -1.52 -12.46
N ASP A 30 9.50 -1.97 -12.42
CA ASP A 30 8.70 -2.27 -13.60
C ASP A 30 7.35 -1.52 -13.56
N GLN A 31 6.53 -1.73 -14.58
CA GLN A 31 5.20 -1.11 -14.69
C GLN A 31 4.09 -1.98 -14.10
N LYS A 32 4.41 -3.02 -13.33
CA LYS A 32 3.36 -3.81 -12.68
C LYS A 32 2.61 -2.91 -11.71
N PRO A 33 1.27 -3.03 -11.65
CA PRO A 33 0.50 -2.26 -10.68
C PRO A 33 0.94 -2.64 -9.26
N ILE A 34 1.00 -1.64 -8.38
CA ILE A 34 1.41 -1.78 -6.96
C ILE A 34 0.49 -2.74 -6.17
N GLY A 35 -0.72 -2.96 -6.65
CA GLY A 35 -1.68 -3.92 -6.13
C GLY A 35 -2.83 -4.07 -7.11
N ARG A 36 -3.60 -5.15 -6.95
CA ARG A 36 -4.74 -5.49 -7.82
C ARG A 36 -6.10 -5.13 -7.22
N THR A 37 -6.12 -4.57 -6.01
CA THR A 37 -7.34 -4.21 -5.28
C THR A 37 -7.32 -2.74 -4.90
N PRO A 38 -8.49 -2.09 -4.75
CA PRO A 38 -8.60 -0.70 -4.29
C PRO A 38 -7.98 -0.44 -2.91
N ARG A 39 -7.76 -1.51 -2.11
CA ARG A 39 -7.08 -1.42 -0.81
C ARG A 39 -5.61 -1.03 -0.93
N SER A 40 -5.00 -1.22 -2.10
CA SER A 40 -3.62 -0.80 -2.38
C SER A 40 -3.61 0.63 -2.89
N ASN A 41 -3.07 1.55 -2.09
CA ASN A 41 -2.83 2.93 -2.48
C ASN A 41 -1.40 3.36 -2.11
N LEU A 42 -1.02 4.58 -2.52
CA LEU A 42 0.32 5.11 -2.29
C LEU A 42 0.68 5.16 -0.80
N ALA A 43 -0.28 5.50 0.06
CA ALA A 43 -0.02 5.63 1.49
C ALA A 43 0.23 4.26 2.16
N THR A 44 -0.44 3.20 1.70
CA THR A 44 -0.18 1.83 2.19
C THR A 44 1.10 1.25 1.59
N TYR A 45 1.37 1.50 0.31
CA TYR A 45 2.53 0.92 -0.37
C TYR A 45 3.86 1.47 0.15
N THR A 46 3.91 2.76 0.48
CA THR A 46 5.11 3.43 1.00
C THR A 46 5.29 3.27 2.51
N GLY A 47 4.30 2.73 3.23
CA GLY A 47 4.28 2.70 4.69
C GLY A 47 3.94 4.04 5.37
N LEU A 48 3.73 5.12 4.58
CA LEU A 48 3.33 6.43 5.09
C LEU A 48 2.10 6.35 6.01
N PHE A 49 1.12 5.52 5.64
CA PHE A 49 -0.15 5.46 6.37
C PHE A 49 0.03 4.94 7.80
N ASP A 50 1.07 4.17 8.09
CA ASP A 50 1.37 3.72 9.45
C ASP A 50 1.68 4.88 10.38
N HIS A 51 2.42 5.87 9.88
CA HIS A 51 2.73 7.10 10.62
C HIS A 51 1.47 7.93 10.84
N VAL A 52 0.64 8.09 9.81
CA VAL A 52 -0.64 8.80 9.91
C VAL A 52 -1.52 8.16 10.98
N ARG A 53 -1.73 6.83 10.94
CA ARG A 53 -2.56 6.12 11.92
C ARG A 53 -2.03 6.25 13.35
N LYS A 54 -0.70 6.24 13.54
CA LYS A 54 -0.07 6.47 14.85
C LYS A 54 -0.34 7.89 15.36
N LEU A 55 -0.25 8.90 14.51
CA LEU A 55 -0.55 10.29 14.86
C LEU A 55 -2.02 10.45 15.28
N PHE A 56 -2.96 9.85 14.55
CA PHE A 56 -4.38 9.88 14.92
C PHE A 56 -4.66 9.18 16.26
N ALA A 57 -4.03 8.04 16.51
CA ALA A 57 -4.14 7.33 17.79
C ALA A 57 -3.54 8.10 18.97
N ALA A 58 -2.59 9.01 18.71
CA ALA A 58 -1.99 9.86 19.73
C ALA A 58 -2.85 11.08 20.13
N THR A 59 -3.92 11.39 19.39
CA THR A 59 -4.80 12.53 19.72
C THR A 59 -5.49 12.33 21.08
N PRO A 60 -5.77 13.42 21.84
CA PRO A 60 -6.46 13.32 23.13
C PRO A 60 -7.79 12.56 23.03
N ASP A 61 -8.55 12.82 21.98
CA ASP A 61 -9.86 12.20 21.73
C ASP A 61 -9.75 10.70 21.47
N ALA A 62 -8.79 10.27 20.65
CA ALA A 62 -8.51 8.86 20.41
C ALA A 62 -8.11 8.15 21.70
N ARG A 63 -7.22 8.77 22.51
CA ARG A 63 -6.78 8.22 23.79
C ARG A 63 -7.93 8.08 24.78
N ARG A 64 -8.80 9.10 24.93
CA ARG A 64 -10.00 9.04 25.78
C ARG A 64 -10.93 7.88 25.38
N ARG A 65 -11.03 7.61 24.08
CA ARG A 65 -11.87 6.53 23.53
C ARG A 65 -11.15 5.18 23.41
N ARG A 66 -9.89 5.07 23.87
CA ARG A 66 -9.02 3.88 23.76
C ARG A 66 -8.88 3.37 22.32
N PHE A 67 -8.80 4.30 21.37
CA PHE A 67 -8.57 3.98 19.97
C PHE A 67 -7.07 3.80 19.72
N ASP A 68 -6.71 2.66 19.13
CA ASP A 68 -5.36 2.39 18.66
C ASP A 68 -5.22 2.70 17.16
N ALA A 69 -4.02 2.56 16.63
CA ALA A 69 -3.75 2.75 15.19
C ALA A 69 -4.57 1.80 14.29
N GLY A 70 -5.08 0.69 14.83
CA GLY A 70 -5.97 -0.23 14.12
C GLY A 70 -7.33 0.37 13.85
N ARG A 71 -7.86 1.22 14.74
CA ARG A 71 -9.12 1.94 14.50
C ARG A 71 -9.07 2.81 13.23
N PHE A 72 -7.92 3.38 12.92
CA PHE A 72 -7.75 4.28 11.78
C PHE A 72 -7.31 3.56 10.51
N SER A 73 -7.34 2.22 10.50
CA SER A 73 -7.05 1.42 9.32
C SER A 73 -8.34 1.01 8.62
N PHE A 74 -8.42 1.28 7.32
CA PHE A 74 -9.51 0.78 6.48
C PHE A 74 -9.36 -0.71 6.16
N ASN A 75 -8.19 -1.32 6.40
CA ASN A 75 -7.94 -2.73 6.10
C ASN A 75 -8.44 -3.69 7.19
N VAL A 76 -8.81 -3.20 8.39
CA VAL A 76 -9.26 -4.03 9.51
C VAL A 76 -10.69 -3.67 9.92
N ALA A 77 -11.48 -4.68 10.34
CA ALA A 77 -12.89 -4.52 10.72
C ALA A 77 -13.12 -3.64 11.97
N LYS A 78 -12.06 -3.11 12.58
CA LYS A 78 -12.15 -2.33 13.82
C LYS A 78 -12.75 -0.94 13.63
N GLY A 79 -12.40 -0.24 12.55
CA GLY A 79 -12.87 1.13 12.32
C GLY A 79 -13.13 1.49 10.87
N ARG A 80 -13.01 0.52 9.96
CA ARG A 80 -13.45 0.68 8.58
C ARG A 80 -14.98 0.70 8.49
N CYS A 81 -15.50 1.27 7.41
CA CYS A 81 -16.91 1.18 7.06
C CYS A 81 -17.31 -0.29 6.83
N GLU A 82 -18.40 -0.75 7.45
CA GLU A 82 -18.93 -2.11 7.28
C GLU A 82 -19.54 -2.33 5.89
N THR A 83 -20.12 -1.28 5.29
CA THR A 83 -20.80 -1.36 4.00
C THR A 83 -19.86 -1.58 2.82
N CYS A 84 -18.75 -0.83 2.75
CA CYS A 84 -17.75 -0.98 1.69
C CYS A 84 -16.51 -1.77 2.11
N GLU A 85 -16.48 -2.25 3.35
CA GLU A 85 -15.34 -2.98 3.94
C GLU A 85 -13.97 -2.31 3.74
N GLY A 86 -13.97 -0.97 3.74
CA GLY A 86 -12.77 -0.16 3.55
C GLY A 86 -12.32 0.04 2.09
N GLU A 87 -13.08 -0.39 1.10
CA GLU A 87 -12.75 -0.19 -0.32
C GLU A 87 -13.12 1.22 -0.84
N GLY A 88 -14.01 1.91 -0.13
CA GLY A 88 -14.40 3.29 -0.45
C GLY A 88 -15.50 3.41 -1.50
N PHE A 89 -15.95 2.31 -2.10
CA PHE A 89 -17.13 2.23 -2.97
C PHE A 89 -17.81 0.86 -2.84
N VAL A 90 -19.02 0.74 -3.36
CA VAL A 90 -19.75 -0.53 -3.49
C VAL A 90 -20.06 -0.73 -4.97
N SER A 91 -19.63 -1.84 -5.55
CA SER A 91 -20.02 -2.23 -6.90
C SER A 91 -21.38 -2.92 -6.84
N VAL A 92 -22.34 -2.42 -7.61
CA VAL A 92 -23.66 -3.03 -7.83
C VAL A 92 -23.65 -3.77 -9.16
#